data_AF-A0A0J9C6S6-F1
#
_entry.id   AF-A0A0J9C6S6-F1
#
_cell.length_a   1.000
_cell.length_b   1.000
_cell.length_c   1.000
_cell.angle_alpha   90.00
_cell.angle_beta   90.00
_cell.angle_gamma   90.00
#
_symmetry.space_group_name_H-M   'P 1'
#
loop_
_entity.id
_entity.type
_entity.pdbx_description
1 polymer ?
#
loop_
_entity_poly.entity_id
_entity_poly.type
_entity_poly.pdbx_seq_one_letter_code
_entity_poly.pdbx_strand_id
1 'polypeptide(L)'
;MRKVLLFIASALLSASMGMTAFAGEWKQDDTGWWYQNDDGGYPTSTWQNIDGKNYLFNDNGYMRTGWIKTVNGNWYYLNPTGEIRYEDLTENNTTYYFDSNGFCTNPDNESSIESDYQSILDQERLEAQKRLLDQGSSNGNAYEENIVYERDASPQPLKNRFPLADTQL
;
A
#
# COMPACT_ATOMS: atom_id res chain seq x y z
N MET A 1 64.05 46.64 12.49
CA MET A 1 62.71 47.02 12.01
C MET A 1 62.22 45.99 11.00
N ARG A 2 60.98 45.49 11.22
CA ARG A 2 59.99 44.90 10.29
C ARG A 2 60.28 43.60 9.50
N LYS A 3 59.30 42.70 9.67
CA LYS A 3 59.07 41.37 9.07
C LYS A 3 58.62 41.49 7.61
N VAL A 4 58.92 40.50 6.77
CA VAL A 4 58.16 40.25 5.52
C VAL A 4 57.81 38.76 5.45
N LEU A 5 56.52 38.47 5.63
CA LEU A 5 55.85 37.25 5.18
C LEU A 5 55.48 37.42 3.70
N LEU A 6 55.50 36.34 2.92
CA LEU A 6 54.66 36.18 1.73
C LEU A 6 54.32 34.69 1.56
N PHE A 7 53.04 34.37 1.78
CA PHE A 7 52.43 33.06 1.62
C PHE A 7 52.28 32.73 0.13
N ILE A 8 52.63 31.50 -0.25
CA ILE A 8 52.26 30.92 -1.55
C ILE A 8 51.24 29.82 -1.25
N ALA A 9 49.98 30.07 -1.60
CA ALA A 9 48.97 29.02 -1.71
C ALA A 9 48.16 29.30 -2.97
N SER A 10 48.49 28.55 -4.02
CA SER A 10 47.84 28.59 -5.31
C SER A 10 46.49 27.88 -5.28
N ALA A 11 45.50 28.53 -5.88
CA ALA A 11 44.28 28.00 -6.51
C ALA A 11 43.32 27.13 -5.68
N LEU A 12 42.05 27.55 -5.63
CA LEU A 12 40.94 26.77 -6.18
C LEU A 12 39.81 27.74 -6.55
N LEU A 13 39.53 27.78 -7.85
CA LEU A 13 38.46 28.53 -8.48
C LEU A 13 37.13 27.85 -8.10
N SER A 14 36.52 28.24 -7.00
CA SER A 14 35.13 27.84 -6.75
C SER A 14 34.22 28.69 -7.63
N ALA A 15 34.10 28.30 -8.90
CA ALA A 15 32.89 28.58 -9.64
C ALA A 15 31.79 27.82 -8.90
N SER A 16 31.07 28.50 -8.02
CA SER A 16 29.77 28.03 -7.57
C SER A 16 28.88 28.01 -8.80
N MET A 17 28.92 26.91 -9.55
CA MET A 17 27.79 26.51 -10.37
C MET A 17 26.63 26.46 -9.40
N GLY A 18 25.82 27.52 -9.37
CA GLY A 18 24.49 27.42 -8.83
C GLY A 18 23.87 26.26 -9.57
N MET A 19 23.68 25.13 -8.88
CA MET A 19 22.83 24.08 -9.40
C MET A 19 21.49 24.78 -9.56
N THR A 20 21.09 25.08 -10.79
CA THR A 20 19.70 25.42 -11.06
C THR A 20 18.94 24.16 -10.65
N ALA A 21 18.37 24.17 -9.45
CA ALA A 21 17.39 23.19 -9.06
C ALA A 21 16.21 23.44 -10.00
N PHE A 22 16.03 22.57 -10.98
CA PHE A 22 14.83 22.59 -11.80
C PHE A 22 13.70 22.11 -10.88
N ALA A 23 13.00 23.07 -10.28
CA ALA A 23 11.98 22.82 -9.27
C ALA A 23 10.64 23.05 -9.95
N GLY A 24 10.09 21.98 -10.53
CA GLY A 24 8.74 22.00 -11.06
C GLY A 24 7.69 22.27 -9.98
N GLU A 25 6.46 22.50 -10.41
CA GLU A 25 5.34 22.88 -9.56
C GLU A 25 4.24 21.82 -9.56
N TRP A 26 3.66 21.57 -8.39
CA TRP A 26 2.41 20.83 -8.29
C TRP A 26 1.26 21.69 -8.83
N LYS A 27 0.46 21.07 -9.69
CA LYS A 27 -0.75 21.67 -10.27
C LYS A 27 -1.93 20.73 -10.03
N GLN A 28 -3.13 21.29 -10.07
CA GLN A 28 -4.37 20.54 -9.84
C GLN A 28 -5.49 21.06 -10.74
N ASP A 29 -6.33 20.15 -11.20
CA ASP A 29 -7.63 20.42 -11.82
C ASP A 29 -8.71 19.49 -11.25
N ASP A 30 -9.87 19.42 -11.91
CA ASP A 30 -10.99 18.57 -11.50
C ASP A 30 -10.68 17.06 -11.61
N THR A 31 -9.69 16.67 -12.41
CA THR A 31 -9.27 15.28 -12.60
C THR A 31 -8.30 14.85 -11.51
N GLY A 32 -7.35 15.71 -11.15
CA GLY A 32 -6.41 15.43 -10.07
C GLY A 32 -5.16 16.29 -10.08
N TRP A 33 -4.15 15.81 -9.36
CA TRP A 33 -2.86 16.48 -9.23
C TRP A 33 -1.88 16.00 -10.31
N TRP A 34 -1.07 16.90 -10.86
CA TRP A 34 0.11 16.55 -11.66
C TRP A 34 1.30 17.42 -11.25
N TYR A 35 2.50 17.02 -11.68
CA TYR A 35 3.71 17.80 -11.47
C TYR A 35 4.20 18.36 -12.80
N GLN A 36 4.24 19.69 -12.92
CA GLN A 36 4.74 20.37 -14.11
C GLN A 36 6.20 20.73 -13.91
N ASN A 37 7.07 20.16 -14.72
CA ASN A 37 8.49 20.49 -14.76
C ASN A 37 8.71 21.91 -15.33
N ASP A 38 9.88 22.50 -15.07
CA ASP A 38 10.25 23.84 -15.54
C ASP A 38 10.26 23.98 -17.06
N ASP A 39 10.48 22.88 -17.79
CA ASP A 39 10.42 22.83 -19.25
C ASP A 39 8.97 22.78 -19.79
N GLY A 40 7.98 22.82 -18.90
CA GLY A 40 6.56 22.72 -19.20
C GLY A 40 6.06 21.29 -19.37
N GLY A 41 6.95 20.29 -19.38
CA GLY A 41 6.61 18.87 -19.44
C GLY A 41 6.11 18.33 -18.10
N TYR A 42 5.70 17.06 -18.07
CA TYR A 42 5.21 16.39 -16.88
C TYR A 42 5.42 14.87 -16.97
N PRO A 43 5.61 14.17 -15.83
CA PRO A 43 5.80 12.72 -15.81
C PRO A 43 4.52 11.99 -16.22
N THR A 44 4.66 10.91 -17.00
CA THR A 44 3.56 10.00 -17.39
C THR A 44 4.02 8.55 -17.27
N SER A 45 3.13 7.67 -16.82
CA SER A 45 3.39 6.23 -16.61
C SER A 45 4.69 5.92 -15.86
N THR A 46 5.10 6.77 -14.90
CA THR A 46 6.41 6.68 -14.28
C THR A 46 6.40 7.05 -12.81
N TRP A 47 7.36 6.50 -12.09
CA TRP A 47 7.75 6.98 -10.77
C TRP A 47 8.60 8.25 -10.91
N GLN A 48 8.42 9.19 -10.01
CA GLN A 48 9.22 10.41 -9.92
C GLN A 48 9.54 10.72 -8.47
N ASN A 49 10.81 11.04 -8.20
CA ASN A 49 11.22 11.57 -6.92
C ASN A 49 11.11 13.10 -6.95
N ILE A 50 10.35 13.67 -6.02
CA ILE A 50 10.10 15.11 -5.86
C ILE A 50 10.31 15.42 -4.39
N ASP A 51 11.27 16.31 -4.10
CA ASP A 51 11.66 16.70 -2.74
C ASP A 51 11.93 15.51 -1.80
N GLY A 52 12.59 14.47 -2.32
CA GLY A 52 12.95 13.27 -1.55
C GLY A 52 11.80 12.28 -1.35
N LYS A 53 10.61 12.55 -1.86
CA LYS A 53 9.45 11.66 -1.82
C LYS A 53 9.17 11.05 -3.19
N ASN A 54 8.74 9.80 -3.23
CA ASN A 54 8.46 9.08 -4.47
C ASN A 54 6.95 9.08 -4.76
N TYR A 55 6.58 9.49 -5.97
CA TYR A 55 5.21 9.55 -6.47
C TYR A 55 5.08 8.73 -7.76
N LEU A 56 3.90 8.20 -8.04
CA LEU A 56 3.60 7.50 -9.30
C LEU A 56 2.60 8.30 -10.11
N PHE A 57 2.86 8.47 -11.39
CA PHE A 57 1.96 9.15 -12.33
C PHE A 57 1.36 8.16 -13.31
N ASN A 58 0.07 8.31 -13.62
CA ASN A 58 -0.62 7.52 -14.63
C ASN A 58 -0.20 7.94 -16.05
N ASP A 59 -0.75 7.27 -17.05
CA ASP A 59 -0.54 7.52 -18.48
C ASP A 59 -0.90 8.94 -18.92
N ASN A 60 -1.90 9.54 -18.29
CA ASN A 60 -2.32 10.92 -18.53
C ASN A 60 -1.51 11.96 -17.72
N GLY A 61 -0.61 11.51 -16.84
CA GLY A 61 0.26 12.35 -16.04
C GLY A 61 -0.32 12.81 -14.70
N TYR A 62 -1.45 12.23 -14.27
CA TYR A 62 -2.01 12.48 -12.95
C TYR A 62 -1.41 11.56 -11.89
N MET A 63 -1.17 12.13 -10.72
CA MET A 63 -0.63 11.48 -9.54
C MET A 63 -1.60 10.39 -9.05
N ARG A 64 -1.05 9.22 -8.77
CA ARG A 64 -1.77 8.08 -8.21
C ARG A 64 -1.74 8.13 -6.69
N THR A 65 -2.78 7.58 -6.07
CA THR A 65 -2.89 7.34 -4.63
C THR A 65 -3.40 5.92 -4.38
N GLY A 66 -3.33 5.45 -3.14
CA GLY A 66 -3.83 4.13 -2.73
C GLY A 66 -2.95 2.95 -3.14
N TRP A 67 -3.57 1.77 -3.21
CA TRP A 67 -2.89 0.50 -3.46
C TRP A 67 -2.43 0.35 -4.91
N ILE A 68 -1.15 0.04 -5.12
CA ILE A 68 -0.55 -0.19 -6.44
C ILE A 68 0.08 -1.58 -6.49
N LYS A 69 -0.35 -2.40 -7.45
CA LYS A 69 0.25 -3.70 -7.75
C LYS A 69 1.22 -3.58 -8.92
N THR A 70 2.45 -4.02 -8.72
CA THR A 70 3.46 -4.12 -9.78
C THR A 70 3.25 -5.36 -10.65
N VAL A 71 3.83 -5.36 -11.85
CA VAL A 71 3.84 -6.53 -12.75
C VAL A 71 4.47 -7.78 -12.12
N ASN A 72 5.36 -7.61 -11.14
CA ASN A 72 6.02 -8.71 -10.43
C ASN A 72 5.23 -9.21 -9.22
N GLY A 73 4.03 -8.67 -8.98
CA GLY A 73 3.16 -9.07 -7.88
C GLY A 73 3.37 -8.33 -6.57
N ASN A 74 4.40 -7.48 -6.45
CA ASN A 74 4.62 -6.67 -5.25
C ASN A 74 3.58 -5.54 -5.14
N TRP A 75 3.26 -5.16 -3.91
CA TRP A 75 2.31 -4.09 -3.60
C TRP A 75 2.99 -2.89 -2.94
N TYR A 76 2.56 -1.69 -3.32
CA TYR A 76 2.84 -0.43 -2.63
C TYR A 76 1.53 0.18 -2.14
N TYR A 77 1.62 1.08 -1.17
CA TYR A 77 0.55 2.02 -0.85
C TYR A 77 1.05 3.45 -1.03
N LEU A 78 0.33 4.24 -1.81
CA LEU A 78 0.56 5.68 -1.95
C LEU A 78 -0.39 6.41 -1.00
N ASN A 79 0.15 7.25 -0.11
CA ASN A 79 -0.65 8.05 0.82
C ASN A 79 -1.65 8.94 0.07
N PRO A 80 -2.66 9.52 0.76
CA PRO A 80 -3.60 10.46 0.13
C PRO A 80 -2.91 11.68 -0.51
N THR A 81 -1.73 12.05 -0.01
CA THR A 81 -0.86 13.10 -0.56
C THR A 81 0.04 12.63 -1.71
N GLY A 82 -0.02 11.34 -2.08
CA GLY A 82 0.59 10.74 -3.26
C GLY A 82 1.92 10.03 -3.05
N GLU A 83 2.65 10.32 -1.97
CA GLU A 83 3.95 9.69 -1.74
C GLU A 83 3.82 8.23 -1.27
N ILE A 84 4.83 7.41 -1.60
CA ILE A 84 4.95 6.05 -1.07
C ILE A 84 4.91 6.06 0.46
N ARG A 85 4.11 5.16 1.02
CA ARG A 85 4.07 4.84 2.44
C ARG A 85 5.14 3.80 2.80
N TYR A 86 5.85 4.05 3.89
CA TYR A 86 6.83 3.14 4.49
C TYR A 86 6.43 2.66 5.89
N GLU A 87 5.43 3.29 6.49
CA GLU A 87 4.96 2.99 7.85
C GLU A 87 3.71 2.11 7.82
N ASP A 88 3.45 1.38 8.90
CA ASP A 88 2.29 0.50 9.02
C ASP A 88 0.97 1.23 8.75
N LEU A 89 0.04 0.56 8.06
CA LEU A 89 -1.29 1.06 7.74
C LEU A 89 -2.35 0.15 8.35
N THR A 90 -3.25 0.69 9.17
CA THR A 90 -4.42 -0.05 9.65
C THR A 90 -5.68 0.45 8.95
N GLU A 91 -6.28 -0.40 8.13
CA GLU A 91 -7.54 -0.15 7.43
C GLU A 91 -8.46 -1.37 7.62
N ASN A 92 -9.75 -1.17 7.90
CA ASN A 92 -10.73 -2.26 8.06
C ASN A 92 -10.27 -3.37 9.02
N ASN A 93 -9.74 -2.99 10.19
CA ASN A 93 -9.25 -3.89 11.22
C ASN A 93 -8.06 -4.79 10.79
N THR A 94 -7.42 -4.47 9.66
CA THR A 94 -6.26 -5.17 9.13
C THR A 94 -5.06 -4.23 9.15
N THR A 95 -3.94 -4.68 9.71
CA THR A 95 -2.67 -3.95 9.67
C THR A 95 -1.79 -4.47 8.54
N TYR A 96 -1.32 -3.57 7.70
CA TYR A 96 -0.37 -3.80 6.61
C TYR A 96 0.99 -3.25 6.97
N TYR A 97 2.03 -4.05 6.76
CA TYR A 97 3.41 -3.74 7.07
C TYR A 97 4.18 -3.47 5.79
N PHE A 98 5.05 -2.45 5.79
CA PHE A 98 5.86 -2.07 4.64
C PHE A 98 7.35 -2.21 4.94
N ASP A 99 8.13 -2.67 3.96
CA ASP A 99 9.58 -2.74 4.08
C ASP A 99 10.25 -1.37 3.79
N SER A 100 11.57 -1.30 3.92
CA SER A 100 12.34 -0.08 3.65
C SER A 100 12.27 0.39 2.20
N ASN A 101 11.82 -0.46 1.27
CA ASN A 101 11.62 -0.12 -0.14
C ASN A 101 10.16 0.29 -0.42
N GLY A 102 9.28 0.23 0.58
CA GLY A 102 7.85 0.54 0.48
C GLY A 102 7.00 -0.65 0.01
N PHE A 103 7.54 -1.86 -0.06
CA PHE A 103 6.77 -3.04 -0.42
C PHE A 103 5.94 -3.51 0.77
N CYS A 104 4.64 -3.73 0.54
CA CYS A 104 3.79 -4.40 1.50
C CYS A 104 4.23 -5.86 1.65
N THR A 105 4.50 -6.28 2.88
CA THR A 105 5.02 -7.61 3.20
C THR A 105 3.92 -8.62 3.54
N ASN A 106 2.68 -8.15 3.75
CA ASN A 106 1.50 -8.97 4.01
C ASN A 106 0.28 -8.54 3.15
N PRO A 107 0.41 -8.46 1.82
CA PRO A 107 -0.68 -7.99 0.96
C PRO A 107 -1.90 -8.92 0.95
N ASP A 108 -1.68 -10.21 1.26
CA ASP A 108 -2.69 -11.26 1.27
C ASP A 108 -3.07 -11.64 2.70
N ASN A 109 -3.37 -10.67 3.59
CA ASN A 109 -3.86 -10.99 4.94
C ASN A 109 -5.29 -11.58 4.89
N GLU A 110 -5.44 -12.76 4.29
CA GLU A 110 -6.58 -13.66 4.34
C GLU A 110 -6.68 -14.33 5.73
N SER A 111 -5.58 -14.33 6.50
CA SER A 111 -5.50 -14.95 7.83
C SER A 111 -6.36 -14.25 8.89
N SER A 112 -6.55 -12.92 8.80
CA SER A 112 -7.45 -12.18 9.69
C SER A 112 -8.92 -12.55 9.42
N ILE A 113 -9.26 -12.75 8.15
CA ILE A 113 -10.60 -13.12 7.72
C ILE A 113 -10.93 -14.56 8.20
N GLU A 114 -10.02 -15.51 8.01
CA GLU A 114 -10.20 -16.90 8.49
C GLU A 114 -10.27 -16.97 10.03
N SER A 115 -9.44 -16.21 10.75
CA SER A 115 -9.48 -16.14 12.23
C SER A 115 -10.83 -15.62 12.74
N ASP A 116 -11.35 -14.55 12.14
CA ASP A 116 -12.63 -13.97 12.54
C ASP A 116 -13.79 -14.95 12.24
N TYR A 117 -13.77 -15.65 11.10
CA TYR A 117 -14.75 -16.69 10.78
C TYR A 117 -14.68 -17.87 11.75
N GLN A 118 -13.49 -18.38 12.07
CA GLN A 118 -13.36 -19.49 13.03
C GLN A 118 -13.82 -19.09 14.43
N SER A 119 -13.60 -17.84 14.84
CA SER A 119 -14.09 -17.34 16.14
C SER A 119 -15.61 -17.31 16.22
N ILE A 120 -16.29 -16.90 15.15
CA ILE A 120 -17.76 -16.89 15.05
C ILE A 120 -18.29 -18.33 15.06
N LEU A 121 -17.69 -19.23 14.27
CA LEU A 121 -18.06 -20.64 14.22
C LEU A 121 -17.85 -21.33 15.59
N ASP A 122 -16.77 -21.02 16.29
CA ASP A 122 -16.49 -21.54 17.64
C ASP A 122 -17.56 -21.09 18.65
N GLN A 123 -17.99 -19.83 18.58
CA GLN A 123 -19.07 -19.32 19.43
C GLN A 123 -20.41 -20.00 19.12
N GLU A 124 -20.78 -20.11 17.85
CA GLU A 124 -22.02 -20.79 17.44
C GLU A 124 -22.02 -22.27 17.85
N ARG A 125 -20.89 -22.97 17.69
CA ARG A 125 -20.71 -24.35 18.17
C ARG A 125 -20.91 -24.46 19.68
N LEU A 126 -20.30 -23.56 20.46
CA LEU A 126 -20.43 -23.56 21.92
C LEU A 126 -21.87 -23.29 22.36
N GLU A 127 -22.56 -22.37 21.71
CA GLU A 127 -23.97 -22.08 21.99
C GLU A 127 -24.88 -23.25 21.60
N ALA A 128 -24.65 -23.88 20.45
CA ALA A 128 -25.38 -25.07 20.04
C ALA A 128 -25.19 -26.21 21.05
N GLN A 129 -23.96 -26.42 21.53
CA GLN A 129 -23.64 -27.46 22.51
C GLN A 129 -24.28 -27.18 23.87
N LYS A 130 -24.36 -25.91 24.30
CA LYS A 130 -25.10 -25.49 25.50
C LYS A 130 -26.60 -25.73 25.36
N ARG A 131 -27.20 -25.44 24.20
CA ARG A 131 -28.63 -25.70 23.93
C ARG A 131 -28.95 -27.19 24.00
N LEU A 132 -28.05 -28.05 23.51
CA LEU A 132 -28.19 -29.51 23.58
C LEU A 132 -28.08 -30.05 25.02
N LEU A 133 -27.20 -29.47 25.84
CA LEU A 133 -27.10 -29.85 27.26
C LEU A 133 -28.35 -29.46 28.06
N ASP A 134 -28.95 -28.30 27.75
CA ASP A 134 -30.12 -27.78 28.47
C ASP A 134 -31.42 -28.53 28.11
N GLN A 135 -31.49 -29.14 26.91
CA GLN A 135 -32.67 -29.88 26.47
C GLN A 135 -32.88 -31.27 27.10
N GLY A 136 -31.95 -31.74 27.93
CA GLY A 136 -32.13 -32.99 28.67
C GLY A 136 -32.18 -34.24 27.79
N SER A 137 -31.16 -35.08 27.91
CA SER A 137 -31.10 -36.43 27.38
C SER A 137 -32.47 -37.13 27.28
N SER A 138 -32.94 -37.35 26.05
CA SER A 138 -33.81 -38.49 25.76
C SER A 138 -33.43 -39.10 24.41
N ASN A 139 -32.90 -40.31 24.49
CA ASN A 139 -32.83 -41.34 23.46
C ASN A 139 -32.00 -41.07 22.18
N GLY A 140 -30.82 -41.67 22.17
CA GLY A 140 -30.52 -42.75 21.22
C GLY A 140 -30.58 -42.40 19.74
N ASN A 141 -29.43 -41.99 19.21
CA ASN A 141 -28.80 -42.38 17.95
C ASN A 141 -27.91 -41.21 17.54
N ALA A 142 -26.61 -41.35 17.77
CA ALA A 142 -25.62 -40.40 17.30
C ALA A 142 -25.65 -40.39 15.76
N TYR A 143 -26.33 -39.40 15.19
CA TYR A 143 -26.03 -38.97 13.83
C TYR A 143 -24.71 -38.20 13.95
N GLU A 144 -23.60 -38.94 13.89
CA GLU A 144 -22.36 -38.37 13.35
C GLU A 144 -22.64 -38.08 11.88
N GLU A 145 -23.27 -36.94 11.60
CA GLU A 145 -23.29 -36.40 10.27
C GLU A 145 -21.87 -35.95 9.98
N ASN A 146 -21.08 -36.86 9.40
CA ASN A 146 -19.84 -36.55 8.73
C ASN A 146 -20.18 -35.57 7.60
N ILE A 147 -20.18 -34.27 7.90
CA ILE A 147 -20.16 -33.25 6.87
C ILE A 147 -18.74 -33.26 6.28
N VAL A 148 -18.53 -34.18 5.35
CA VAL A 148 -17.44 -34.07 4.39
C VAL A 148 -17.82 -32.92 3.47
N TYR A 149 -17.36 -31.71 3.80
CA TYR A 149 -17.30 -30.65 2.80
C TYR A 149 -16.29 -31.10 1.75
N GLU A 150 -16.78 -31.38 0.53
CA GLU A 150 -15.94 -31.69 -0.62
C GLU A 150 -14.82 -30.64 -0.73
N ARG A 151 -13.57 -31.12 -0.70
CA ARG A 151 -12.33 -30.32 -0.85
C ARG A 151 -12.18 -29.68 -2.25
N ASP A 152 -13.22 -29.69 -3.08
CA ASP A 152 -13.13 -29.43 -4.53
C ASP A 152 -13.85 -28.16 -5.01
N ALA A 153 -14.22 -27.27 -4.10
CA ALA A 153 -14.43 -25.87 -4.46
C ALA A 153 -13.46 -25.01 -3.66
N SER A 154 -12.21 -24.91 -4.14
CA SER A 154 -11.40 -23.72 -3.80
C SER A 154 -12.29 -22.49 -4.05
N PRO A 155 -12.51 -21.64 -3.03
CA PRO A 155 -13.09 -20.33 -3.29
C PRO A 155 -12.21 -19.70 -4.36
N GLN A 156 -12.81 -19.38 -5.51
CA GLN A 156 -12.09 -18.65 -6.55
C GLN A 156 -11.48 -17.42 -5.87
N PRO A 157 -10.18 -17.12 -6.07
CA PRO A 157 -9.56 -15.96 -5.45
C PRO A 157 -10.44 -14.75 -5.73
N LEU A 158 -10.69 -13.93 -4.71
CA LEU A 158 -11.53 -12.74 -4.78
C LEU A 158 -10.94 -11.74 -5.78
N LYS A 159 -11.17 -12.00 -7.07
CA LYS A 159 -10.59 -11.29 -8.20
C LYS A 159 -11.22 -9.91 -8.40
N ASN A 160 -12.27 -9.59 -7.65
CA ASN A 160 -13.13 -8.42 -7.88
C ASN A 160 -13.53 -7.71 -6.56
N ARG A 161 -12.58 -7.23 -5.75
CA ARG A 161 -12.92 -6.32 -4.64
C ARG A 161 -12.22 -4.96 -4.60
N PHE A 162 -11.42 -4.65 -5.61
CA PHE A 162 -11.03 -3.27 -5.87
C PHE A 162 -11.73 -2.84 -7.15
N PRO A 163 -12.79 -2.01 -7.09
CA PRO A 163 -13.18 -1.31 -8.30
C PRO A 163 -11.94 -0.56 -8.79
N LEU A 164 -11.57 -0.83 -10.04
CA LEU A 164 -10.87 0.16 -10.84
C LEU A 164 -11.69 1.44 -10.67
N ALA A 165 -11.17 2.41 -9.92
CA ALA A 165 -11.65 3.77 -10.00
C ALA A 165 -11.17 4.33 -11.34
N ASP A 166 -11.79 3.82 -12.40
CA ASP A 166 -11.81 4.35 -13.75
C ASP A 166 -13.16 3.93 -14.34
N THR A 167 -14.19 4.73 -14.09
CA THR A 167 -15.32 4.85 -15.02
C THR A 167 -16.05 6.18 -14.85
N GLN A 168 -15.69 7.13 -15.72
CA GLN A 168 -16.58 8.02 -16.49
C GLN A 168 -17.46 9.03 -15.72
N LEU A 169 -17.14 10.32 -15.90
CA LEU A 169 -18.01 11.30 -16.56
C LEU A 169 -17.14 12.30 -17.35
#